data_AF-A0A2E5PGV4-F1
#
_entry.id   AF-A0A2E5PGV4-F1
#
_cell.length_a   1.000
_cell.length_b   1.000
_cell.length_c   1.000
_cell.angle_alpha   90.00
_cell.angle_beta   90.00
_cell.angle_gamma   90.00
#
_symmetry.space_group_name_H-M   'P 1'
#
loop_
_entity.id
_entity.type
_entity.pdbx_description
1 polymer ?
#
loop_
_entity_poly.entity_id
_entity_poly.type
_entity_poly.pdbx_seq_one_letter_code
_entity_poly.pdbx_strand_id
1 'polypeptide(L)'
;MDVFGYGYRANMKYPVVSALAALLFAATVLAKRPQILPEPMLVNVFALTEASTALQICMDSDAYKYLRHNEKRLLRRLQGNINTLVQNIAQKYDQDLFSFFKQSRDEAAKQPDRIETLRKQYNFCGNGLLERMKRYVHESRQKLDYFLSQQPLAR
;
A
#
# COMPACT_ATOMS: atom_id res chain seq x y z
N MET A 1 6.26 56.65 46.31
CA MET A 1 7.63 57.04 45.94
C MET A 1 7.66 57.19 44.43
N ASP A 2 7.31 58.38 43.97
CA ASP A 2 7.66 58.88 42.64
C ASP A 2 9.17 59.02 42.52
N VAL A 3 9.73 58.79 41.33
CA VAL A 3 10.81 59.58 40.70
C VAL A 3 11.02 59.11 39.25
N PHE A 4 10.70 60.01 38.31
CA PHE A 4 11.38 60.38 37.05
C PHE A 4 11.96 59.29 36.10
N GLY A 5 11.85 59.39 34.77
CA GLY A 5 11.51 60.55 33.94
C GLY A 5 11.63 60.25 32.43
N TYR A 6 11.14 61.22 31.66
CA TYR A 6 11.20 61.29 30.20
C TYR A 6 12.63 61.51 29.69
N GLY A 7 12.97 60.89 28.54
CA GLY A 7 14.15 61.21 27.75
C GLY A 7 13.95 60.82 26.28
N TYR A 8 13.77 61.82 25.42
CA TYR A 8 13.69 61.71 23.95
C TYR A 8 15.05 62.02 23.30
N ARG A 9 15.29 61.39 22.14
CA ARG A 9 16.15 61.81 20.99
C ARG A 9 17.69 61.77 21.18
N ALA A 10 18.53 61.47 20.19
CA ALA A 10 18.39 61.21 18.76
C ALA A 10 19.69 60.60 18.18
N ASN A 11 19.61 60.26 16.89
CA ASN A 11 20.69 60.24 15.89
C ASN A 11 21.65 59.04 15.85
N MET A 12 21.34 58.09 14.97
CA MET A 12 22.36 57.64 14.01
C MET A 12 21.77 57.59 12.59
N LYS A 13 22.56 58.16 11.68
CA LYS A 13 22.28 58.45 10.27
C LYS A 13 22.56 57.22 9.39
N TYR A 14 21.76 57.09 8.33
CA TYR A 14 21.74 56.14 7.18
C TYR A 14 23.10 55.90 6.49
N PRO A 15 23.33 54.83 5.68
CA PRO A 15 22.59 54.49 4.42
C PRO A 15 22.19 53.00 4.25
N VAL A 16 20.98 52.66 3.79
CA VAL A 16 20.52 52.39 2.40
C VAL A 16 21.41 51.43 1.56
N VAL A 17 20.70 50.43 1.00
CA VAL A 17 21.00 49.56 -0.16
C VAL A 17 21.74 48.24 0.11
N SER A 18 20.99 47.14 0.16
CA SER A 18 21.15 46.09 -0.86
C SER A 18 20.00 45.10 -0.82
N ALA A 19 19.24 45.13 -1.90
CA ALA A 19 18.29 44.09 -2.26
C ALA A 19 19.04 42.76 -2.41
N LEU A 20 18.57 41.74 -1.70
CA LEU A 20 18.77 40.36 -2.12
C LEU A 20 17.38 39.78 -2.29
N ALA A 21 16.93 39.85 -3.55
CA ALA A 21 15.90 39.00 -4.09
C ALA A 21 16.28 37.55 -3.78
N ALA A 22 15.73 37.00 -2.71
CA ALA A 22 15.78 35.58 -2.46
C ALA A 22 14.85 34.92 -3.49
N LEU A 23 15.50 34.32 -4.47
CA LEU A 23 14.93 33.57 -5.58
C LEU A 23 13.71 32.75 -5.18
N LEU A 24 12.60 33.04 -5.87
CA LEU A 24 11.49 32.14 -6.10
C LEU A 24 12.01 30.86 -6.78
N PHE A 25 12.48 29.89 -6.01
CA PHE A 25 12.39 28.50 -6.40
C PHE A 25 11.13 27.92 -5.78
N ALA A 26 9.97 28.30 -6.35
CA ALA A 26 8.83 27.41 -6.34
C ALA A 26 9.25 26.21 -7.20
N ALA A 27 9.94 25.25 -6.58
CA ALA A 27 10.03 23.92 -7.13
C ALA A 27 8.59 23.45 -7.28
N THR A 28 8.06 23.52 -8.51
CA THR A 28 6.86 22.81 -8.87
C THR A 28 7.21 21.34 -8.80
N VAL A 29 7.20 20.79 -7.58
CA VAL A 29 6.94 19.38 -7.40
C VAL A 29 5.56 19.23 -7.99
N LEU A 30 5.51 18.77 -9.24
CA LEU A 30 4.30 18.28 -9.85
C LEU A 30 3.93 17.05 -9.00
N ALA A 31 3.29 17.30 -7.87
CA ALA A 31 2.71 16.28 -7.03
C ALA A 31 1.71 15.58 -7.94
N LYS A 32 2.13 14.42 -8.46
CA LYS A 32 1.31 13.55 -9.28
C LYS A 32 0.06 13.29 -8.44
N ARG A 33 -1.04 13.96 -8.78
CA ARG A 33 -2.27 13.84 -7.99
C ARG A 33 -2.58 12.35 -7.90
N PRO A 34 -2.76 11.80 -6.70
CA PRO A 34 -3.14 10.40 -6.57
C PRO A 34 -4.36 10.19 -7.45
N GLN A 35 -4.23 9.31 -8.44
CA GLN A 35 -5.35 8.97 -9.29
C GLN A 35 -6.34 8.25 -8.39
N ILE A 36 -7.58 8.72 -8.36
CA ILE A 36 -8.64 8.04 -7.60
C ILE A 36 -8.70 6.59 -8.09
N LEU A 37 -8.55 5.65 -7.16
CA LEU A 37 -8.53 4.22 -7.47
C LEU A 37 -9.88 3.86 -8.12
N PRO A 38 -9.91 3.41 -9.39
CA PRO A 38 -11.15 3.05 -10.04
C PRO A 38 -11.82 1.88 -9.30
N GLU A 39 -13.15 1.88 -9.23
CA GLU A 39 -13.93 0.85 -8.53
C GLU A 39 -13.53 -0.59 -8.94
N PRO A 40 -13.31 -0.93 -10.23
CA PRO A 40 -12.84 -2.27 -10.61
C PRO A 40 -11.50 -2.66 -9.99
N MET A 41 -10.60 -1.69 -9.79
CA MET A 41 -9.31 -1.91 -9.14
C MET A 41 -9.44 -2.05 -7.64
N LEU A 42 -10.35 -1.30 -7.02
CA LEU A 42 -10.66 -1.46 -5.60
C LEU A 42 -11.19 -2.87 -5.30
N VAL A 43 -12.14 -3.37 -6.11
CA VAL A 43 -12.65 -4.75 -5.99
C VAL A 43 -11.52 -5.78 -6.16
N ASN A 44 -10.62 -5.56 -7.12
CA ASN A 44 -9.46 -6.45 -7.32
C ASN A 44 -8.53 -6.42 -6.10
N VAL A 45 -8.25 -5.25 -5.52
CA VAL A 45 -7.42 -5.13 -4.30
C VAL A 45 -8.06 -5.86 -3.13
N PHE A 46 -9.37 -5.70 -2.89
CA PHE A 46 -10.08 -6.45 -1.84
C PHE A 46 -9.98 -7.95 -2.02
N ALA A 47 -10.19 -8.43 -3.25
CA ALA A 47 -10.10 -9.85 -3.54
C ALA A 47 -8.66 -10.37 -3.39
N LEU A 48 -7.65 -9.56 -3.77
CA LEU A 48 -6.24 -9.85 -3.52
C LEU A 48 -5.92 -9.90 -2.02
N THR A 49 -6.53 -9.03 -1.21
CA THR A 49 -6.46 -9.07 0.27
C THR A 49 -7.03 -10.39 0.80
N GLU A 50 -8.23 -10.78 0.39
CA GLU A 50 -8.86 -12.04 0.82
C GLU A 50 -8.01 -13.27 0.46
N ALA A 51 -7.47 -13.32 -0.76
CA ALA A 51 -6.56 -14.38 -1.17
C ALA A 51 -5.27 -14.38 -0.35
N SER A 52 -4.72 -13.21 -0.09
CA SER A 52 -3.53 -13.05 0.75
C SER A 52 -3.78 -13.48 2.19
N THR A 53 -4.96 -13.19 2.74
CA THR A 53 -5.39 -13.61 4.07
C THR A 53 -5.46 -15.13 4.15
N ALA A 54 -6.06 -15.79 3.16
CA ALA A 54 -6.12 -17.24 3.10
C ALA A 54 -4.73 -17.89 3.05
N LEU A 55 -3.81 -17.32 2.26
CA LEU A 55 -2.41 -17.76 2.22
C LEU A 55 -1.72 -17.57 3.57
N GLN A 56 -1.90 -16.42 4.23
CA GLN A 56 -1.31 -16.11 5.53
C GLN A 56 -1.81 -17.10 6.61
N ILE A 57 -3.12 -17.32 6.70
CA ILE A 57 -3.71 -18.29 7.63
C ILE A 57 -3.14 -19.70 7.39
N CYS A 58 -3.02 -20.12 6.11
CA CYS A 58 -2.37 -21.39 5.80
C CYS A 58 -0.92 -21.39 6.32
N MET A 59 -0.11 -20.40 5.95
CA MET A 59 1.32 -20.34 6.29
C MET A 59 1.60 -20.25 7.81
N ASP A 60 0.67 -19.66 8.57
CA ASP A 60 0.77 -19.53 10.03
C ASP A 60 0.22 -20.78 10.78
N SER A 61 -0.49 -21.66 10.10
CA SER A 61 -1.05 -22.88 10.71
C SER A 61 -0.02 -24.00 10.89
N ASP A 62 -0.28 -24.91 11.82
CA ASP A 62 0.52 -26.13 11.98
C ASP A 62 0.51 -27.01 10.71
N ALA A 63 -0.58 -26.98 9.93
CA ALA A 63 -0.69 -27.72 8.68
C ALA A 63 0.43 -27.33 7.68
N TYR A 64 0.87 -26.07 7.69
CA TYR A 64 1.98 -25.62 6.85
C TYR A 64 3.27 -26.38 7.11
N LYS A 65 3.54 -26.77 8.36
CA LYS A 65 4.75 -27.50 8.75
C LYS A 65 4.85 -28.84 8.03
N TYR A 66 3.72 -29.48 7.77
CA TYR A 66 3.62 -30.79 7.12
C TYR A 66 3.61 -30.75 5.58
N LEU A 67 3.54 -29.56 4.98
CA LEU A 67 3.63 -29.42 3.53
C LEU A 67 5.03 -29.79 3.00
N ARG A 68 5.06 -30.32 1.77
CA ARG A 68 6.27 -30.59 1.03
C ARG A 68 7.01 -29.28 0.71
N HIS A 69 8.31 -29.38 0.48
CA HIS A 69 9.13 -28.18 0.24
C HIS A 69 8.67 -27.37 -0.99
N ASN A 70 8.30 -28.05 -2.08
CA ASN A 70 7.78 -27.43 -3.29
C ASN A 70 6.46 -26.68 -3.04
N GLU A 71 5.56 -27.22 -2.22
CA GLU A 71 4.28 -26.59 -1.85
C GLU A 71 4.52 -25.32 -1.03
N LYS A 72 5.38 -25.39 -0.01
CA LYS A 72 5.80 -24.22 0.79
C LYS A 72 6.42 -23.12 -0.08
N ARG A 73 7.23 -23.50 -1.06
CA ARG A 73 7.86 -22.57 -2.01
C ARG A 73 6.81 -21.91 -2.90
N LEU A 74 5.85 -22.69 -3.38
CA LEU A 74 4.76 -22.20 -4.20
C LEU A 74 3.85 -21.23 -3.45
N LEU A 75 3.43 -21.54 -2.21
CA LEU A 75 2.61 -20.65 -1.39
C LEU A 75 3.30 -19.29 -1.17
N ARG A 76 4.59 -19.32 -0.81
CA ARG A 76 5.39 -18.08 -0.69
C ARG A 76 5.49 -17.31 -2.00
N ARG A 77 5.64 -18.01 -3.14
CA ARG A 77 5.65 -17.37 -4.46
C ARG A 77 4.30 -16.73 -4.79
N LEU A 78 3.18 -17.40 -4.49
CA LEU A 78 1.83 -16.86 -4.69
C LEU A 78 1.63 -15.58 -3.84
N GLN A 79 2.01 -15.62 -2.57
CA GLN A 79 1.97 -14.44 -1.70
C GLN A 79 2.85 -13.30 -2.23
N GLY A 80 4.06 -13.61 -2.69
CA GLY A 80 4.96 -12.63 -3.31
C GLY A 80 4.36 -12.00 -4.56
N ASN A 81 3.75 -12.80 -5.44
CA ASN A 81 3.08 -12.29 -6.64
C ASN A 81 1.92 -11.37 -6.29
N ILE A 82 1.09 -11.71 -5.29
CA ILE A 82 0.01 -10.84 -4.82
C ILE A 82 0.58 -9.51 -4.31
N ASN A 83 1.63 -9.56 -3.48
CA ASN A 83 2.27 -8.35 -2.97
C ASN A 83 2.76 -7.44 -4.12
N THR A 84 3.42 -8.01 -5.12
CA THR A 84 3.88 -7.26 -6.31
C THR A 84 2.70 -6.65 -7.07
N LEU A 85 1.60 -7.40 -7.27
CA LEU A 85 0.42 -6.87 -7.96
C LEU A 85 -0.14 -5.66 -7.22
N VAL A 86 -0.39 -5.77 -5.91
CA VAL A 86 -0.93 -4.65 -5.12
C VAL A 86 0.03 -3.47 -5.07
N GLN A 87 1.35 -3.73 -4.99
CA GLN A 87 2.35 -2.67 -4.99
C GLN A 87 2.39 -1.92 -6.33
N ASN A 88 2.20 -2.60 -7.47
CA ASN A 88 2.08 -1.95 -8.78
C ASN A 88 0.82 -1.07 -8.87
N ILE A 89 -0.29 -1.50 -8.27
CA ILE A 89 -1.50 -0.67 -8.15
C ILE A 89 -1.18 0.57 -7.31
N ALA A 90 -0.58 0.37 -6.13
CA ALA A 90 -0.24 1.44 -5.21
C ALA A 90 0.66 2.51 -5.85
N GLN A 91 1.68 2.09 -6.60
CA GLN A 91 2.57 3.01 -7.33
C GLN A 91 1.84 3.91 -8.35
N LYS A 92 0.71 3.45 -8.91
CA LYS A 92 -0.05 4.21 -9.90
C LYS A 92 -1.09 5.14 -9.29
N TYR A 93 -1.76 4.70 -8.23
CA TYR A 93 -2.93 5.38 -7.66
C TYR A 93 -2.64 6.03 -6.31
N ASP A 94 -2.17 5.24 -5.34
CA ASP A 94 -1.97 5.66 -3.96
C ASP A 94 -0.91 4.79 -3.27
N GLN A 95 0.19 5.41 -2.81
CA GLN A 95 1.28 4.69 -2.17
C GLN A 95 0.89 4.05 -0.83
N ASP A 96 -0.12 4.59 -0.14
CA ASP A 96 -0.58 4.07 1.15
C ASP A 96 -1.38 2.77 1.00
N LEU A 97 -1.90 2.49 -0.21
CA LEU A 97 -2.69 1.31 -0.53
C LEU A 97 -1.96 0.00 -0.18
N PHE A 98 -0.65 -0.08 -0.40
CA PHE A 98 0.11 -1.29 -0.08
C PHE A 98 0.25 -1.52 1.42
N SER A 99 0.39 -0.44 2.21
CA SER A 99 0.40 -0.51 3.67
C SER A 99 -0.95 -0.95 4.20
N PHE A 100 -2.04 -0.33 3.70
CA PHE A 100 -3.41 -0.71 4.02
C PHE A 100 -3.70 -2.18 3.70
N PHE A 101 -3.27 -2.66 2.52
CA PHE A 101 -3.40 -4.06 2.12
C PHE A 101 -2.71 -5.02 3.12
N LYS A 102 -1.45 -4.74 3.49
CA LYS A 102 -0.71 -5.59 4.44
C LYS A 102 -1.39 -5.62 5.80
N GLN A 103 -1.79 -4.46 6.31
CA GLN A 103 -2.49 -4.35 7.59
C GLN A 103 -3.81 -5.13 7.55
N SER A 104 -4.63 -4.91 6.52
CA SER A 104 -5.91 -5.60 6.36
C SER A 104 -5.76 -7.11 6.28
N ARG A 105 -4.74 -7.61 5.55
CA ARG A 105 -4.38 -9.03 5.50
C ARG A 105 -4.04 -9.55 6.90
N ASP A 106 -3.13 -8.87 7.60
CA ASP A 106 -2.61 -9.33 8.89
C ASP A 106 -3.68 -9.32 9.99
N GLU A 107 -4.58 -8.34 9.96
CA GLU A 107 -5.74 -8.27 10.86
C GLU A 107 -6.76 -9.36 10.53
N ALA A 108 -7.12 -9.52 9.25
CA ALA A 108 -8.07 -10.54 8.82
C ALA A 108 -7.56 -11.97 9.07
N ALA A 109 -6.24 -12.20 8.94
CA ALA A 109 -5.63 -13.51 9.20
C ALA A 109 -5.70 -13.93 10.68
N LYS A 110 -5.93 -12.98 11.59
CA LYS A 110 -6.10 -13.24 13.03
C LYS A 110 -7.56 -13.44 13.43
N GLN A 111 -8.52 -13.18 12.53
CA GLN A 111 -9.94 -13.32 12.85
C GLN A 111 -10.34 -14.79 13.00
N PRO A 112 -10.88 -15.21 14.17
CA PRO A 112 -11.25 -16.61 14.41
C PRO A 112 -12.20 -17.20 13.37
N ASP A 113 -13.20 -16.43 12.93
CA ASP A 113 -14.18 -16.88 11.93
C ASP A 113 -13.53 -17.18 10.57
N ARG A 114 -12.51 -16.41 10.19
CA ARG A 114 -11.75 -16.61 8.94
C ARG A 114 -10.87 -17.84 9.02
N ILE A 115 -10.17 -18.00 10.15
CA ILE A 115 -9.36 -19.18 10.45
C ILE A 115 -10.23 -20.44 10.41
N GLU A 116 -11.39 -20.41 11.07
CA GLU A 116 -12.33 -21.51 11.13
C GLU A 116 -12.93 -21.85 9.76
N THR A 117 -13.26 -20.84 8.96
CA THR A 117 -13.73 -21.02 7.58
C THR A 117 -12.68 -21.72 6.74
N LEU A 118 -11.42 -21.27 6.81
CA LEU A 118 -10.34 -21.87 6.04
C LEU A 118 -10.03 -23.30 6.50
N ARG A 119 -10.10 -23.55 7.82
CA ARG A 119 -9.99 -24.89 8.40
C ARG A 119 -11.06 -25.82 7.85
N LYS A 120 -12.33 -25.43 7.89
CA LYS A 120 -13.46 -26.23 7.40
C LYS A 120 -13.37 -26.50 5.89
N GLN A 121 -13.02 -25.49 5.11
CA GLN A 121 -13.04 -25.60 3.64
C GLN A 121 -11.81 -26.30 3.08
N TYR A 122 -10.64 -26.10 3.69
CA TYR A 122 -9.37 -26.50 3.11
C TYR A 122 -8.46 -27.24 4.07
N ASN A 123 -8.87 -27.53 5.31
CA ASN A 123 -7.98 -28.05 6.35
C ASN A 123 -6.70 -27.17 6.48
N PHE A 124 -6.90 -25.85 6.48
CA PHE A 124 -5.89 -24.79 6.39
C PHE A 124 -5.13 -24.75 5.05
N CYS A 125 -4.43 -25.82 4.69
CA CYS A 125 -3.47 -25.84 3.58
C CYS A 125 -3.71 -26.96 2.55
N GLY A 126 -4.85 -27.64 2.61
CA GLY A 126 -5.17 -28.74 1.71
C GLY A 126 -5.15 -28.35 0.24
N ASN A 127 -5.01 -29.35 -0.63
CA ASN A 127 -4.78 -29.19 -2.07
C ASN A 127 -5.79 -28.26 -2.76
N GLY A 128 -7.04 -28.21 -2.28
CA GLY A 128 -8.08 -27.32 -2.79
C GLY A 128 -7.72 -25.83 -2.67
N LEU A 129 -7.03 -25.42 -1.60
CA LEU A 129 -6.57 -24.04 -1.44
C LEU A 129 -5.50 -23.70 -2.48
N LEU A 130 -4.51 -24.58 -2.63
CA LEU A 130 -3.37 -24.35 -3.51
C LEU A 130 -3.82 -24.16 -4.98
N GLU A 131 -4.68 -25.05 -5.47
CA GLU A 131 -5.21 -24.96 -6.84
C GLU A 131 -6.07 -23.71 -7.03
N ARG A 132 -6.88 -23.36 -6.02
CA ARG A 132 -7.68 -22.14 -6.05
C ARG A 132 -6.82 -20.89 -6.11
N MET A 133 -5.77 -20.82 -5.30
CA MET A 133 -4.87 -19.66 -5.23
C MET A 133 -4.04 -19.50 -6.51
N LYS A 134 -3.59 -20.60 -7.13
CA LYS A 134 -2.92 -20.54 -8.45
C LYS A 134 -3.81 -19.88 -9.50
N ARG A 135 -5.04 -20.39 -9.64
CA ARG A 135 -6.01 -19.88 -10.60
C ARG A 135 -6.31 -18.41 -10.33
N TYR A 136 -6.58 -18.09 -9.07
CA TYR A 136 -6.93 -16.75 -8.65
C TYR A 136 -5.82 -15.73 -8.98
N VAL A 137 -4.57 -16.00 -8.59
CA VAL A 137 -3.44 -15.10 -8.90
C VAL A 137 -3.23 -14.93 -10.40
N HIS A 138 -3.43 -15.99 -11.19
CA HIS A 138 -3.33 -15.91 -12.64
C HIS A 138 -4.42 -15.02 -13.25
N GLU A 139 -5.68 -15.22 -12.87
CA GLU A 139 -6.81 -14.44 -13.35
C GLU A 139 -6.72 -12.96 -12.92
N SER A 140 -6.34 -12.69 -11.67
CA SER A 140 -6.14 -11.32 -11.18
C SER A 140 -5.03 -10.59 -11.92
N ARG A 141 -3.95 -11.28 -12.27
CA ARG A 141 -2.89 -10.71 -13.11
C ARG A 141 -3.40 -10.35 -14.49
N GLN A 142 -4.11 -11.25 -15.16
CA GLN A 142 -4.66 -10.98 -16.50
C GLN A 142 -5.62 -9.79 -16.50
N LYS A 143 -6.52 -9.72 -15.51
CA LYS A 143 -7.45 -8.59 -15.36
C LYS A 143 -6.71 -7.27 -15.14
N LEU A 144 -5.68 -7.28 -14.31
CA LEU A 144 -4.85 -6.11 -14.03
C LEU A 144 -4.09 -5.66 -15.27
N ASP A 145 -3.42 -6.59 -15.97
CA ASP A 145 -2.67 -6.30 -17.20
C ASP A 145 -3.60 -5.71 -18.27
N TYR A 146 -4.79 -6.31 -18.46
CA TYR A 146 -5.80 -5.79 -19.36
C TYR A 146 -6.25 -4.38 -18.95
N PHE A 147 -6.66 -4.17 -17.69
CA PHE A 147 -7.13 -2.87 -17.22
C PHE A 147 -6.08 -1.78 -17.35
N LEU A 148 -4.82 -2.08 -17.02
CA LEU A 148 -3.71 -1.13 -17.14
C LEU A 148 -3.39 -0.81 -18.61
N SER A 149 -3.58 -1.76 -19.54
CA SER A 149 -3.40 -1.53 -20.99
C SER A 149 -4.46 -0.61 -21.61
N GLN A 150 -5.68 -0.60 -21.05
CA GLN A 150 -6.78 0.24 -21.54
C GLN A 150 -6.71 1.69 -21.06
N GLN A 151 -5.83 2.00 -20.10
CA GLN A 151 -5.71 3.36 -19.59
C GLN A 151 -4.72 4.16 -20.44
N PRO A 152 -5.10 5.35 -20.93
CA PRO A 152 -4.18 6.21 -21.66
C PRO A 152 -2.95 6.47 -20.78
N LEU A 153 -1.76 6.34 -21.37
CA LEU A 153 -0.52 6.78 -20.73
C LEU A 153 -0.74 8.23 -20.30
N ALA A 154 -0.74 8.47 -18.99
CA ALA A 154 -0.82 9.81 -18.45
C ALA A 154 0.29 10.63 -19.12
N ARG A 155 -0.10 11.58 -19.98
CA ARG A 155 0.79 12.58 -20.58
C ARG A 155 1.23 13.56 -19.50
#